data_AF-A0A7W1QT86-F1
#
_entry.id   AF-A0A7W1QT86-F1
#
_cell.length_a   1.000
_cell.length_b   1.000
_cell.length_c   1.000
_cell.angle_alpha   90.00
_cell.angle_beta   90.00
_cell.angle_gamma   90.00
#
_symmetry.space_group_name_H-M   'P 1'
#
loop_
_entity.id
_entity.type
_entity.pdbx_description
1 polymer ?
#
loop_
_entity_poly.entity_id
_entity_poly.type
_entity_poly.pdbx_seq_one_letter_code
_entity_poly.pdbx_strand_id
1 'polypeptide(L)'
;MAELPSAKRYVFDMSNVTFIEPCGVIALLSAVRQCAAQTGERVLIKNLNGQLYHYLHRMDFFRITEAWLKPLAPLNEEWSRNAQTTNLLELTPITGYDDVTSVLERAHGIFAPWLSAEELFNLERVISELCQNVYQHSGDVHGCALIQKYQPVFGS
;
A
#
# COMPACT_ATOMS: atom_id res chain seq x y z
N MET A 1 12.14 -15.89 12.69
CA MET A 1 12.05 -15.29 11.34
C MET A 1 12.91 -16.15 10.43
N ALA A 2 12.41 -16.62 9.29
CA ALA A 2 13.22 -17.41 8.36
C ALA A 2 14.33 -16.52 7.78
N GLU A 3 15.58 -17.00 7.80
CA GLU A 3 16.69 -16.29 7.15
C GLU A 3 16.53 -16.41 5.63
N LEU A 4 16.53 -15.27 4.95
CA LEU A 4 16.52 -15.24 3.50
C LEU A 4 17.89 -15.70 2.96
N PRO A 5 17.92 -16.52 1.89
CA PRO A 5 19.16 -17.04 1.33
C PRO A 5 20.07 -15.90 0.85
N SER A 6 21.37 -15.98 1.13
CA SER A 6 22.32 -14.98 0.65
C SER A 6 22.24 -14.84 -0.87
N ALA A 7 22.02 -13.61 -1.34
CA ALA A 7 21.90 -13.29 -2.75
C ALA A 7 22.56 -11.93 -3.03
N LYS A 8 23.07 -11.74 -4.24
CA LYS A 8 23.53 -10.42 -4.70
C LYS A 8 22.36 -9.46 -4.95
N ARG A 9 21.21 -10.00 -5.32
CA ARG A 9 19.97 -9.25 -5.60
C ARG A 9 18.78 -10.21 -5.59
N TYR A 10 17.62 -9.73 -5.17
CA TYR A 10 16.36 -10.47 -5.24
C TYR A 10 15.54 -10.07 -6.46
N VAL A 11 14.80 -11.05 -7.00
CA VAL A 11 13.85 -10.87 -8.09
C VAL A 11 12.51 -11.46 -7.69
N PHE A 12 11.46 -10.65 -7.69
CA PHE A 12 10.09 -11.09 -7.47
C PHE A 12 9.44 -11.39 -8.83
N ASP A 13 9.14 -12.67 -9.05
CA ASP A 13 8.42 -13.15 -10.23
C ASP A 13 6.92 -13.18 -9.95
N MET A 14 6.18 -12.28 -10.60
CA MET A 14 4.73 -12.12 -10.36
C MET A 14 3.87 -12.97 -11.29
N SER A 15 4.45 -13.89 -12.07
CA SER A 15 3.75 -14.71 -13.07
C SER A 15 2.56 -15.51 -12.52
N ASN A 16 2.63 -15.95 -11.26
CA ASN A 16 1.56 -16.70 -10.60
C ASN A 16 0.63 -15.85 -9.74
N VAL A 17 0.86 -14.52 -9.68
CA VAL A 17 0.01 -13.60 -8.93
C VAL A 17 -1.04 -13.05 -9.88
N THR A 18 -2.31 -13.26 -9.55
CA THR A 18 -3.43 -12.77 -10.36
C THR A 18 -4.16 -11.60 -9.69
N PHE A 19 -4.05 -11.48 -8.37
CA PHE A 19 -4.71 -10.46 -7.57
C PHE A 19 -3.89 -10.10 -6.33
N ILE A 20 -4.06 -8.88 -5.84
CA ILE A 20 -3.48 -8.39 -4.59
C ILE A 20 -4.48 -7.44 -3.92
N GLU A 21 -4.60 -7.54 -2.60
CA GLU A 21 -5.45 -6.70 -1.75
C GLU A 21 -4.59 -5.83 -0.81
N PRO A 22 -5.16 -4.86 -0.07
CA PRO A 22 -4.43 -3.96 0.81
C PRO A 22 -3.36 -4.60 1.68
N CYS A 23 -3.69 -5.69 2.39
CA CYS A 23 -2.71 -6.36 3.24
C CYS A 23 -1.58 -7.01 2.42
N GLY A 24 -1.89 -7.49 1.21
CA GLY A 24 -0.90 -7.98 0.25
C GLY A 24 0.05 -6.88 -0.22
N VAL A 25 -0.45 -5.66 -0.45
CA VAL A 25 0.38 -4.49 -0.81
C VAL A 25 1.34 -4.14 0.32
N ILE A 26 0.86 -4.13 1.56
CA ILE A 26 1.69 -3.89 2.75
C ILE A 26 2.73 -5.00 2.92
N ALA A 27 2.34 -6.27 2.76
CA ALA A 27 3.26 -7.40 2.83
C ALA A 27 4.34 -7.33 1.73
N LEU A 28 3.95 -6.94 0.52
CA LEU A 28 4.88 -6.74 -0.59
C LEU A 28 5.86 -5.60 -0.30
N LEU A 29 5.40 -4.47 0.26
CA LEU A 29 6.26 -3.38 0.72
C LEU A 29 7.28 -3.88 1.76
N SER A 30 6.83 -4.60 2.79
CA SER A 30 7.70 -5.15 3.83
C SER A 30 8.73 -6.11 3.24
N ALA A 31 8.32 -7.01 2.35
CA ALA A 31 9.22 -7.97 1.70
C ALA A 31 10.28 -7.27 0.83
N VAL A 32 9.87 -6.27 0.04
CA VAL A 32 10.77 -5.47 -0.79
C VAL A 32 11.81 -4.77 0.07
N ARG A 33 11.38 -4.11 1.14
CA ARG A 33 12.28 -3.38 2.05
C ARG A 33 13.27 -4.30 2.75
N GLN A 34 12.80 -5.45 3.25
CA GLN A 34 13.66 -6.45 3.88
C GLN A 34 14.72 -6.98 2.92
N CYS A 35 14.32 -7.34 1.70
CA CYS A 35 15.22 -7.85 0.66
C CYS A 35 16.25 -6.81 0.22
N ALA A 36 15.82 -5.55 0.06
CA ALA A 36 16.71 -4.44 -0.29
C ALA A 36 17.72 -4.15 0.84
N ALA A 37 17.28 -4.14 2.10
CA ALA A 37 18.16 -3.92 3.24
C ALA A 37 19.24 -5.00 3.38
N GLN A 38 18.91 -6.27 3.08
CA GLN A 38 19.87 -7.37 3.15
C GLN A 38 20.95 -7.31 2.06
N THR A 39 20.63 -6.78 0.88
CA THR A 39 21.54 -6.80 -0.28
C THR A 39 22.19 -5.46 -0.57
N GLY A 40 21.64 -4.36 -0.06
CA GLY A 40 22.01 -3.00 -0.46
C GLY A 40 21.57 -2.63 -1.88
N GLU A 41 20.82 -3.51 -2.55
CA GLU A 41 20.42 -3.41 -3.94
C GLU A 41 18.89 -3.30 -4.07
N ARG A 42 18.40 -2.63 -5.11
CA ARG A 42 16.96 -2.64 -5.40
C ARG A 42 16.50 -4.04 -5.80
N VAL A 43 15.37 -4.46 -5.24
CA VAL A 43 14.63 -5.65 -5.66
C VAL A 43 14.10 -5.43 -7.08
N LEU A 44 14.20 -6.46 -7.92
CA LEU A 44 13.61 -6.43 -9.26
C LEU A 44 12.22 -7.07 -9.21
N ILE A 45 11.25 -6.50 -9.92
CA ILE A 45 9.94 -7.13 -10.11
C ILE A 45 9.67 -7.34 -11.60
N LYS A 46 9.22 -8.54 -11.96
CA LYS A 46 8.94 -8.95 -13.35
C LYS A 46 7.62 -9.70 -13.45
N ASN A 47 7.14 -9.87 -14.69
CA ASN A 47 5.94 -10.63 -15.02
C ASN A 47 4.67 -10.11 -14.32
N LEU A 48 4.58 -8.80 -14.08
CA LEU A 48 3.34 -8.17 -13.65
C LEU A 48 2.35 -8.20 -14.81
N ASN A 49 1.16 -8.76 -14.59
CA ASN A 49 0.06 -8.59 -15.52
C ASN A 49 -0.48 -7.14 -15.46
N GLY A 50 -1.19 -6.72 -16.50
CA GLY A 50 -1.70 -5.33 -16.61
C GLY A 50 -2.59 -4.91 -15.45
N GLN A 51 -3.49 -5.79 -15.00
CA GLN A 51 -4.41 -5.50 -13.90
C GLN A 51 -3.67 -5.24 -12.57
N LEU A 52 -2.67 -6.07 -12.25
CA LEU A 52 -1.84 -5.88 -11.07
C LEU A 52 -1.00 -4.61 -11.16
N TYR A 53 -0.41 -4.35 -12.31
CA TYR A 53 0.38 -3.13 -12.52
C TYR A 53 -0.47 -1.88 -12.29
N HIS A 54 -1.66 -1.82 -12.89
CA HIS A 54 -2.60 -0.71 -12.72
C HIS A 54 -3.08 -0.57 -11.27
N TYR A 55 -3.35 -1.69 -10.59
CA TYR A 55 -3.72 -1.67 -9.18
C TYR A 55 -2.58 -1.13 -8.29
N LEU A 56 -1.35 -1.61 -8.48
CA LEU A 56 -0.18 -1.14 -7.72
C LEU A 56 0.13 0.33 -8.00
N HIS A 57 -0.04 0.80 -9.25
CA HIS A 57 0.05 2.23 -9.58
C HIS A 57 -1.02 3.06 -8.89
N ARG A 58 -2.27 2.59 -8.90
CA ARG A 58 -3.38 3.25 -8.19
C ARG A 58 -3.14 3.32 -6.68
N MET A 59 -2.42 2.36 -6.11
CA MET A 59 -2.03 2.38 -4.69
C MET A 59 -0.75 3.18 -4.42
N ASP A 60 -0.19 3.90 -5.41
CA ASP A 60 1.08 4.62 -5.31
C ASP A 60 2.29 3.73 -4.91
N PHE A 61 2.16 2.41 -5.06
CA PHE A 61 3.15 1.45 -4.59
C PHE A 61 4.54 1.69 -5.21
N PHE A 62 4.63 1.91 -6.52
CA PHE A 62 5.91 2.15 -7.19
C PHE A 62 6.56 3.47 -6.79
N ARG A 63 5.76 4.50 -6.49
CA ARG A 63 6.25 5.78 -5.97
C ARG A 63 6.86 5.60 -4.58
N ILE A 64 6.15 4.93 -3.68
CA ILE A 64 6.60 4.68 -2.31
C ILE A 64 7.82 3.75 -2.28
N THR A 65 7.90 2.79 -3.19
CA THR A 65 8.97 1.78 -3.21
C THR A 65 10.16 2.12 -4.10
N GLU A 66 10.20 3.30 -4.72
CA GLU A 66 11.22 3.66 -5.72
C GLU A 66 12.66 3.43 -5.24
N ALA A 67 12.94 3.70 -3.96
CA ALA A 67 14.25 3.51 -3.36
C ALA A 67 14.67 2.03 -3.27
N TRP A 68 13.70 1.10 -3.19
CA TRP A 68 13.93 -0.32 -2.90
C TRP A 68 13.52 -1.26 -4.03
N LEU A 69 12.73 -0.80 -5.00
CA LEU A 69 12.14 -1.61 -6.06
C LEU A 69 12.43 -1.02 -7.45
N LYS A 70 12.67 -1.90 -8.42
CA LYS A 70 12.77 -1.54 -9.83
C LYS A 70 11.98 -2.52 -10.71
N PRO A 71 10.91 -2.07 -11.39
CA PRO A 71 10.24 -2.86 -12.42
C PRO A 71 11.17 -3.16 -13.60
N LEU A 72 11.21 -4.41 -14.07
CA LEU A 72 12.05 -4.81 -15.20
C LEU A 72 11.44 -4.50 -16.57
N ALA A 73 10.12 -4.34 -16.65
CA ALA A 73 9.42 -3.87 -17.83
C ALA A 73 8.31 -2.91 -17.37
N PRO A 74 8.40 -1.60 -17.67
CA PRO A 74 7.22 -0.75 -17.54
C PRO A 74 6.18 -1.23 -18.57
N LEU A 75 4.93 -1.36 -18.15
CA LEU A 75 3.84 -1.42 -19.13
C LEU A 75 3.71 -0.02 -19.73
N ASN A 76 3.92 0.09 -21.05
CA ASN A 76 3.81 1.33 -21.84
C ASN A 76 2.36 1.81 -21.99
N GLU A 77 1.51 1.60 -20.99
CA GLU A 77 0.14 2.05 -21.01
C GLU A 77 0.06 3.37 -20.26
N GLU A 78 -0.20 4.46 -21.00
CA GLU A 78 -0.54 5.76 -20.43
C GLU A 78 -1.80 5.61 -19.58
N TRP A 79 -1.62 5.47 -18.28
CA TRP A 79 -2.74 5.42 -17.36
C TRP A 79 -3.22 6.84 -17.08
N SER A 80 -4.41 7.17 -17.59
CA SER A 80 -5.13 8.36 -17.13
C SER A 80 -5.60 8.13 -15.69
N ARG A 81 -4.86 8.67 -14.72
CA ARG A 81 -5.28 8.72 -13.31
C ARG A 81 -6.69 9.27 -13.22
N ASN A 82 -7.66 8.41 -12.90
CA ASN A 82 -8.99 8.89 -12.52
C ASN A 82 -8.89 9.29 -11.04
N ALA A 83 -8.45 10.52 -10.79
CA ALA A 83 -8.14 11.06 -9.45
C ALA A 83 -9.37 11.14 -8.49
N GLN A 84 -10.55 10.70 -8.94
CA GLN A 84 -11.82 10.84 -8.23
C GLN A 84 -12.34 9.52 -7.63
N THR A 85 -11.50 8.51 -7.38
CA THR A 85 -12.04 7.32 -6.69
C THR A 85 -12.24 7.64 -5.21
N THR A 86 -13.49 7.79 -4.78
CA THR A 86 -13.92 8.15 -3.41
C THR A 86 -13.77 7.02 -2.39
N ASN A 87 -13.25 5.86 -2.79
CA ASN A 87 -13.36 4.62 -2.04
C ASN A 87 -12.01 4.08 -1.51
N LEU A 88 -10.91 4.83 -1.63
CA LEU A 88 -9.60 4.38 -1.14
C LEU A 88 -8.72 5.52 -0.64
N LEU A 89 -7.78 5.16 0.24
CA LEU A 89 -6.56 5.91 0.56
C LEU A 89 -5.39 5.12 -0.03
N GLU A 90 -4.61 5.76 -0.89
CA GLU A 90 -3.39 5.22 -1.46
C GLU A 90 -2.33 4.96 -0.38
N LEU A 91 -1.26 4.24 -0.71
CA LEU A 91 -0.18 3.96 0.24
C LEU A 91 0.45 5.27 0.73
N THR A 92 0.13 5.63 1.98
CA THR A 92 0.48 6.91 2.59
C THR A 92 1.47 6.69 3.71
N PRO A 93 2.69 7.23 3.64
CA PRO A 93 3.64 7.21 4.74
C PRO A 93 3.05 7.89 5.98
N ILE A 94 3.30 7.32 7.15
CA ILE A 94 2.90 7.88 8.43
C ILE A 94 4.16 8.29 9.18
N THR A 95 4.53 9.56 9.03
CA THR A 95 5.77 10.14 9.57
C THR A 95 5.51 11.13 10.70
N GLY A 96 4.29 11.64 10.81
CA GLY A 96 3.89 12.53 11.88
C GLY A 96 2.39 12.79 11.96
N TYR A 97 2.04 13.76 12.79
CA TYR A 97 0.65 14.11 13.10
C TYR A 97 -0.17 14.55 11.88
N ASP A 98 0.43 15.29 10.96
CA ASP A 98 -0.25 15.80 9.75
C ASP A 98 -0.68 14.64 8.83
N ASP A 99 0.14 13.58 8.75
CA ASP A 99 -0.20 12.37 8.00
C ASP A 99 -1.38 11.64 8.65
N VAL A 100 -1.39 11.53 9.99
CA VAL A 100 -2.51 10.93 10.73
C VAL A 100 -3.80 11.68 10.46
N THR A 101 -3.75 13.03 10.51
CA THR A 101 -4.91 13.87 10.23
C THR A 101 -5.42 13.66 8.81
N SER A 102 -4.51 13.64 7.83
CA SER A 102 -4.85 13.40 6.41
C SER A 102 -5.48 12.02 6.19
N VAL A 103 -4.98 10.98 6.86
CA VAL A 103 -5.56 9.63 6.84
C VAL A 103 -6.97 9.61 7.42
N LEU A 104 -7.19 10.32 8.53
CA LEU A 104 -8.51 10.41 9.17
C LEU A 104 -9.52 11.16 8.29
N GLU A 105 -9.16 12.31 7.74
CA GLU A 105 -10.01 13.05 6.80
C GLU A 105 -10.40 12.19 5.59
N ARG A 106 -9.44 11.40 5.09
CA ARG A 106 -9.71 10.49 3.99
C ARG A 106 -10.62 9.34 4.39
N ALA A 107 -10.38 8.72 5.55
CA ALA A 107 -11.24 7.66 6.08
C ALA A 107 -12.67 8.17 6.30
N HIS A 108 -12.81 9.38 6.86
CA HIS A 108 -14.08 10.07 7.02
C HIS A 108 -14.83 10.18 5.69
N GLY A 109 -14.19 10.73 4.66
CA GLY A 109 -14.80 10.88 3.33
C GLY A 109 -15.20 9.55 2.69
N ILE A 110 -14.47 8.47 2.96
CA ILE A 110 -14.77 7.13 2.43
C ILE A 110 -15.97 6.50 3.14
N PHE A 111 -16.04 6.63 4.48
CA PHE A 111 -16.95 5.84 5.32
C PHE A 111 -18.15 6.59 5.88
N ALA A 112 -18.13 7.93 5.95
CA ALA A 112 -19.25 8.73 6.43
C ALA A 112 -20.59 8.46 5.72
N PRO A 113 -20.65 8.15 4.41
CA PRO A 113 -21.91 7.79 3.77
C PRO A 113 -22.47 6.41 4.17
N TRP A 114 -21.71 5.59 4.89
CA TRP A 114 -22.00 4.16 5.11
C TRP A 114 -22.14 3.77 6.57
N LEU A 115 -21.63 4.59 7.49
CA LEU A 115 -21.59 4.32 8.92
C LEU A 115 -22.44 5.34 9.67
N SER A 116 -23.01 4.93 10.80
CA SER A 116 -23.56 5.87 11.78
C SER A 116 -22.44 6.75 12.36
N ALA A 117 -22.82 7.89 12.95
CA ALA A 117 -21.85 8.80 13.57
C ALA A 117 -21.01 8.11 14.67
N GLU A 118 -21.61 7.19 15.44
CA GLU A 118 -20.92 6.43 16.47
C GLU A 118 -19.93 5.41 15.87
N GLU A 119 -20.34 4.66 14.86
CA GLU A 119 -19.46 3.71 14.18
C GLU A 119 -18.29 4.41 13.48
N LEU A 120 -18.55 5.55 12.85
CA LEU A 120 -17.52 6.36 12.20
C LEU A 120 -16.52 6.91 13.20
N PHE A 121 -16.99 7.48 14.32
CA PHE A 121 -16.12 7.97 15.39
C PHE A 121 -15.25 6.85 15.97
N ASN A 122 -15.83 5.66 16.20
CA ASN A 122 -15.08 4.50 16.68
C ASN A 122 -14.03 4.04 15.67
N LEU A 123 -14.35 4.03 14.38
CA LEU A 123 -13.40 3.69 13.31
C LEU A 123 -12.25 4.70 13.25
N GLU A 124 -12.55 6.00 13.25
CA GLU A 124 -11.55 7.08 13.23
C GLU A 124 -10.62 7.00 14.46
N ARG A 125 -11.17 6.71 15.64
CA ARG A 125 -10.36 6.48 16.85
C ARG A 125 -9.36 5.34 16.66
N VAL A 126 -9.81 4.19 16.15
CA VAL A 126 -8.95 3.03 15.91
C VAL A 126 -7.88 3.34 14.85
N ILE A 127 -8.24 4.02 13.75
CA ILE A 127 -7.29 4.43 12.72
C ILE A 127 -6.22 5.37 13.31
N SER A 128 -6.65 6.36 14.09
CA SER A 128 -5.75 7.31 14.75
C SER A 128 -4.74 6.59 15.67
N GLU A 129 -5.23 5.66 16.49
CA GLU A 129 -4.39 4.86 17.40
C GLU A 129 -3.38 4.01 16.62
N LEU A 130 -3.79 3.35 15.54
CA LEU A 130 -2.90 2.55 14.70
C LEU A 130 -1.84 3.43 14.02
N CYS A 131 -2.22 4.58 13.46
CA CYS A 131 -1.29 5.51 12.81
C CYS A 131 -0.30 6.12 13.81
N GLN A 132 -0.76 6.49 15.01
CA GLN A 132 0.12 6.96 16.09
C GLN A 132 1.15 5.90 16.49
N ASN A 133 0.71 4.65 16.63
CA ASN A 133 1.62 3.53 16.89
C ASN A 133 2.68 3.37 15.80
N VAL A 134 2.34 3.62 14.53
CA VAL A 134 3.31 3.58 13.43
C VAL A 134 4.41 4.63 13.65
N TYR A 135 4.10 5.92 13.74
CA TYR A 135 5.18 6.92 13.78
C TYR A 135 5.84 7.10 15.16
N GLN A 136 5.14 6.79 16.27
CA GLN A 136 5.66 7.01 17.63
C GLN A 136 6.36 5.78 18.23
N HIS A 137 5.95 4.57 17.84
CA HIS A 137 6.31 3.37 18.58
C HIS A 137 6.90 2.25 17.71
N SER A 138 6.65 2.23 16.40
CA SER A 138 7.12 1.12 15.55
C SER A 138 8.63 1.11 15.29
N GLY A 139 9.29 2.27 15.41
CA GLY A 139 10.67 2.45 14.96
C GLY A 139 10.85 2.41 13.42
N ASP A 140 9.74 2.25 12.68
CA ASP A 140 9.72 2.20 11.22
C ASP A 140 9.35 3.56 10.62
N VAL A 141 10.38 4.32 10.21
CA VAL A 141 10.23 5.63 9.54
C VAL A 141 9.58 5.56 8.15
N HIS A 142 9.31 4.35 7.64
CA HIS A 142 8.64 4.11 6.37
C HIS A 142 7.34 3.32 6.55
N GLY A 143 6.80 3.28 7.77
CA GLY A 143 5.47 2.73 8.02
C GLY A 143 4.42 3.49 7.21
N CYS A 144 3.42 2.76 6.70
CA CYS A 144 2.42 3.31 5.80
C CYS A 144 1.01 2.86 6.20
N ALA A 145 0.01 3.66 5.87
CA ALA A 145 -1.40 3.28 5.90
C ALA A 145 -1.95 3.13 4.48
N LEU A 146 -2.96 2.27 4.33
CA LEU A 146 -3.70 2.07 3.09
C LEU A 146 -5.14 1.68 3.45
N ILE A 147 -6.12 2.26 2.77
CA ILE A 147 -7.54 1.98 2.99
C ILE A 147 -8.19 1.66 1.65
N GLN A 148 -8.97 0.59 1.58
CA GLN A 148 -9.80 0.31 0.42
C GLN A 148 -11.17 -0.17 0.87
N LYS A 149 -12.21 0.57 0.49
CA LYS A 149 -13.59 0.14 0.66
C LYS A 149 -13.98 -0.81 -0.48
N TYR A 150 -14.29 -2.05 -0.13
CA TYR A 150 -14.88 -3.00 -1.05
C TYR A 150 -16.39 -2.80 -1.11
N GLN A 151 -16.95 -2.74 -2.31
CA GLN A 151 -18.38 -2.89 -2.51
C GLN A 151 -18.61 -4.30 -3.03
N PRO A 152 -19.30 -5.17 -2.27
CA PRO A 152 -19.79 -6.41 -2.85
C PRO A 152 -20.73 -6.04 -4.00
N VAL A 153 -20.40 -6.50 -5.21
CA VAL A 153 -21.32 -6.42 -6.34
C VAL A 153 -22.37 -7.49 -6.09
N PHE A 154 -23.50 -7.12 -5.50
CA PHE A 154 -24.67 -7.98 -5.53
C PHE A 154 -25.19 -7.99 -6.97
N GLY A 155 -25.15 -9.16 -7.61
CA GLY A 155 -25.48 -9.34 -9.01
C GLY A 155 -26.86 -8.77 -9.37
N SER A 156 -26.88 -8.05 -10.49
CA SER A 156 -28.06 -7.64 -11.26
C SER A 156 -28.85 -8.82 -11.78
#